data_AF-A0A8T4FNR0-F1
#
_entry.id   AF-A0A8T4FNR0-F1
#
_cell.length_a   1.000
_cell.length_b   1.000
_cell.length_c   1.000
_cell.angle_alpha   90.00
_cell.angle_beta   90.00
_cell.angle_gamma   90.00
#
_symmetry.space_group_name_H-M   'P 1'
#
loop_
_entity.id
_entity.type
_entity.pdbx_description
1 polymer ?
#
loop_
_entity_poly.entity_id
_entity_poly.type
_entity_poly.pdbx_seq_one_letter_code
_entity_poly.pdbx_strand_id
1 'polypeptide(L)'
;MFQKEDDGRFSAWRDGARPVEELRRFVESALDPSDPGFIPPEDRIAVFDMDGTILSENNPGDIEWAMYLRRVLFDPGYEPDDEQRDLAEEMIKVIRTGVKGPGFTQRKNNCNARAFKGMSVEEYRKYVSDFISEPSSTYEGAPRRNLFYEPMMQLARYLEDSGFEVFVCSATEALSVRTTLAGTGIPPYRVIATEYSLTASGRGGIDAVNYVMRPYDKLIYTGEIVTVASGMNKVTKLAHGLGRRPVIAFGNGSGDYSMLTYVSSNPA
;
A
#
# COMPACT_ATOMS: atom_id res chain seq x y z
N MET A 1 3.06 -39.42 -1.00
CA MET A 1 3.25 -39.03 0.41
C MET A 1 4.47 -38.12 0.44
N PHE A 2 4.28 -36.82 0.22
CA PHE A 2 5.36 -35.86 0.37
C PHE A 2 5.55 -35.64 1.88
N GLN A 3 6.65 -36.14 2.43
CA GLN A 3 7.10 -35.67 3.73
C GLN A 3 7.36 -34.17 3.58
N LYS A 4 6.57 -33.35 4.29
CA LYS A 4 6.87 -31.92 4.49
C LYS A 4 8.15 -31.84 5.32
N GLU A 5 9.30 -31.81 4.66
CA GLU A 5 10.46 -31.18 5.27
C GLU A 5 10.09 -29.70 5.48
N ASP A 6 10.26 -29.24 6.71
CA ASP A 6 10.12 -27.83 7.04
C ASP A 6 11.30 -27.10 6.41
N ASP A 7 11.12 -26.62 5.18
CA ASP A 7 12.12 -25.88 4.42
C ASP A 7 12.34 -24.45 4.94
N GLY A 8 11.80 -24.13 6.13
CA GLY A 8 11.93 -22.84 6.78
C GLY A 8 11.11 -21.73 6.12
N ARG A 9 10.33 -22.02 5.05
CA ARG A 9 9.57 -20.99 4.32
C ARG A 9 8.53 -20.27 5.18
N PHE A 10 8.05 -20.90 6.25
CA PHE A 10 7.05 -20.34 7.16
C PHE A 10 7.54 -20.27 8.61
N SER A 11 8.85 -20.11 8.84
CA SER A 11 9.46 -20.11 10.17
C SER A 11 8.98 -19.01 11.12
N ALA A 12 8.39 -17.93 10.59
CA ALA A 12 7.80 -16.85 11.40
C ALA A 12 6.33 -17.11 11.75
N TRP A 13 5.71 -18.15 11.19
CA TRP A 13 4.37 -18.60 11.56
C TRP A 13 4.43 -19.57 12.74
N ARG A 14 3.34 -19.62 13.51
CA ARG A 14 3.18 -20.68 14.51
C ARG A 14 3.13 -22.04 13.81
N ASP A 15 3.83 -23.03 14.37
CA ASP A 15 3.76 -24.41 13.92
C ASP A 15 2.30 -24.90 13.84
N GLY A 16 1.94 -25.51 12.70
CA GLY A 16 0.57 -25.99 12.45
C GLY A 16 -0.47 -24.87 12.34
N ALA A 17 -0.07 -23.63 12.03
CA ALA A 17 -1.01 -22.55 11.79
C ALA A 17 -1.97 -22.91 10.64
N ARG A 18 -3.26 -23.07 10.99
CA ARG A 18 -4.34 -23.39 10.05
C ARG A 18 -4.32 -22.55 8.75
N PRO A 19 -4.11 -21.22 8.77
CA PRO A 19 -4.05 -20.44 7.53
C PRO A 19 -2.96 -20.90 6.56
N VAL A 20 -1.80 -21.30 7.07
CA VAL A 20 -0.69 -21.80 6.24
C VAL A 20 -1.05 -23.16 5.64
N GLU A 21 -1.72 -24.03 6.39
CA GLU A 21 -2.16 -25.32 5.88
C GLU A 21 -3.23 -25.18 4.79
N GLU A 22 -4.20 -24.30 4.99
CA GLU A 22 -5.25 -24.00 4.01
C GLU A 22 -4.65 -23.37 2.75
N LEU A 23 -3.72 -22.43 2.90
CA LEU A 23 -3.02 -21.82 1.76
C LEU A 23 -2.23 -22.84 0.96
N ARG A 24 -1.48 -23.74 1.61
CA ARG A 24 -0.72 -24.79 0.92
C ARG A 24 -1.63 -25.70 0.11
N ARG A 25 -2.78 -26.12 0.67
CA ARG A 25 -3.76 -26.93 -0.07
C ARG A 25 -4.34 -26.19 -1.27
N PHE A 26 -4.65 -24.90 -1.10
CA PHE A 26 -5.13 -24.06 -2.20
C PHE A 26 -4.08 -23.96 -3.31
N VAL A 27 -2.82 -23.69 -2.97
CA VAL A 27 -1.72 -23.62 -3.94
C VAL A 27 -1.50 -24.97 -4.62
N GLU A 28 -1.47 -26.08 -3.88
CA GLU A 28 -1.33 -27.43 -4.46
C GLU A 28 -2.43 -27.72 -5.51
N SER A 29 -3.69 -27.41 -5.20
CA SER A 29 -4.82 -27.55 -6.14
C SER A 29 -4.69 -26.61 -7.35
N ALA A 30 -4.32 -25.34 -7.13
CA ALA A 30 -4.14 -24.36 -8.20
C ALA A 30 -3.03 -24.72 -9.21
N LEU A 31 -2.06 -25.55 -8.80
CA LEU A 31 -0.93 -25.94 -9.63
C LEU A 31 -1.11 -27.25 -10.39
N ASP A 32 -2.04 -28.12 -9.99
CA ASP A 32 -2.27 -29.44 -10.60
C ASP A 32 -3.27 -29.36 -11.75
N PRO A 33 -2.87 -29.54 -13.03
CA PRO A 33 -3.79 -29.46 -14.18
C PRO A 33 -4.90 -30.52 -14.20
N SER A 34 -4.81 -31.54 -13.35
CA SER A 34 -5.83 -32.58 -13.20
C SER A 34 -6.85 -32.28 -12.08
N ASP A 35 -6.56 -31.31 -11.22
CA ASP A 35 -7.44 -30.90 -10.13
C ASP A 35 -8.51 -29.90 -10.62
N PRO A 36 -9.78 -30.02 -10.19
CA PRO A 36 -10.82 -29.06 -10.55
C PRO A 36 -10.52 -27.60 -10.15
N GLY A 37 -9.65 -27.38 -9.16
CA GLY A 37 -9.19 -26.06 -8.73
C GLY A 37 -7.94 -25.55 -9.45
N PHE A 38 -7.52 -26.18 -10.56
CA PHE A 38 -6.40 -25.69 -11.36
C PHE A 38 -6.62 -24.25 -11.84
N ILE A 39 -5.63 -23.39 -11.62
CA ILE A 39 -5.62 -22.01 -12.10
C ILE A 39 -4.47 -21.88 -13.10
N PRO A 40 -4.71 -21.43 -14.35
CA PRO A 40 -3.64 -21.25 -15.32
C PRO A 40 -2.66 -20.16 -14.84
N PRO A 41 -1.35 -20.26 -15.14
CA PRO A 41 -0.33 -19.35 -14.61
C PRO A 41 -0.66 -17.85 -14.72
N GLU A 42 -1.28 -17.43 -15.83
CA GLU A 42 -1.68 -16.06 -16.10
C GLU A 42 -2.82 -15.52 -15.22
N ASP A 43 -3.54 -16.39 -14.51
CA ASP A 43 -4.64 -16.03 -13.60
C ASP A 43 -4.25 -16.12 -12.11
N ARG A 44 -3.01 -16.55 -11.81
CA ARG A 44 -2.50 -16.74 -10.44
C ARG A 44 -2.10 -15.41 -9.81
N ILE A 45 -3.06 -14.52 -9.60
CA ILE A 45 -2.80 -13.20 -9.02
C ILE A 45 -3.20 -13.19 -7.54
N ALA A 46 -2.28 -12.80 -6.68
CA ALA A 46 -2.50 -12.55 -5.27
C ALA A 46 -2.37 -11.05 -4.97
N VAL A 47 -3.26 -10.51 -4.13
CA VAL A 47 -3.25 -9.09 -3.74
C VAL A 47 -3.18 -8.92 -2.23
N PHE A 48 -2.33 -8.01 -1.77
CA PHE A 48 -2.16 -7.68 -0.35
C PHE A 48 -2.48 -6.20 -0.14
N ASP A 49 -3.17 -5.85 0.94
CA ASP A 49 -3.04 -4.49 1.47
C ASP A 49 -1.62 -4.26 2.03
N MET A 50 -1.24 -3.00 2.23
CA MET A 50 0.06 -2.63 2.81
C MET A 50 -0.01 -2.44 4.32
N ASP A 51 -0.54 -1.30 4.76
CA ASP A 51 -0.61 -0.89 6.15
C ASP A 51 -1.50 -1.85 6.94
N GLY A 52 -1.00 -2.38 8.05
CA GLY A 52 -1.71 -3.36 8.87
C GLY A 52 -1.77 -4.77 8.31
N THR A 53 -1.30 -4.99 7.07
CA THR A 53 -1.32 -6.31 6.40
C THR A 53 0.06 -6.87 6.11
N ILE A 54 0.96 -6.15 5.41
CA ILE A 54 2.38 -6.57 5.25
C ILE A 54 3.33 -5.66 6.03
N LEU A 55 2.95 -4.40 6.25
CA LEU A 55 3.68 -3.42 7.05
C LEU A 55 2.86 -3.08 8.29
N SER A 56 3.50 -2.89 9.44
CA SER A 56 2.75 -2.53 10.63
C SER A 56 2.18 -1.11 10.61
N GLU A 57 0.90 -0.97 10.95
CA GLU A 57 0.17 0.30 11.01
C GLU A 57 0.11 0.90 12.44
N ASN A 58 0.87 0.35 13.38
CA ASN A 58 0.77 0.69 14.79
C ASN A 58 1.72 1.84 15.20
N ASN A 59 1.95 2.88 14.36
CA ASN A 59 2.97 3.90 14.71
C ASN A 59 2.89 5.31 14.08
N PRO A 60 2.27 6.30 14.75
CA PRO A 60 1.08 6.20 15.60
C PRO A 60 -0.21 5.90 14.80
N GLY A 61 -0.06 5.57 13.52
CA GLY A 61 -1.07 5.11 12.59
C GLY A 61 -0.38 4.59 11.31
N ASP A 62 -1.08 4.58 10.17
CA ASP A 62 -0.49 4.23 8.87
C ASP A 62 0.69 5.15 8.48
N ILE A 63 1.52 4.69 7.53
CA ILE A 63 2.75 5.39 7.17
C ILE A 63 2.49 6.81 6.63
N GLU A 64 1.39 7.00 5.90
CA GLU A 64 0.99 8.29 5.33
C GLU A 64 0.59 9.27 6.43
N TRP A 65 -0.16 8.81 7.42
CA TRP A 65 -0.54 9.57 8.60
C TRP A 65 0.66 10.02 9.41
N ALA A 66 1.58 9.10 9.70
CA ALA A 66 2.79 9.43 10.45
C ALA A 66 3.66 10.43 9.68
N MET A 67 3.75 10.27 8.35
CA MET A 67 4.50 11.15 7.48
C MET A 67 3.88 12.55 7.37
N TYR A 68 2.54 12.66 7.35
CA TYR A 68 1.82 13.92 7.39
C TYR A 68 2.07 14.68 8.70
N LEU A 69 1.96 14.00 9.86
CA LEU A 69 2.26 14.62 11.15
C LEU A 69 3.71 15.10 11.22
N ARG A 70 4.65 14.30 10.68
CA ARG A 70 6.06 14.70 10.55
C ARG A 70 6.17 16.00 9.76
N ARG A 71 5.55 16.03 8.58
CA ARG A 71 5.56 17.16 7.65
C ARG A 71 5.01 18.44 8.27
N VAL A 72 3.84 18.35 8.91
CA VAL A 72 3.12 19.52 9.43
C VAL A 72 3.74 20.06 10.71
N LEU A 73 4.24 19.19 11.59
CA LEU A 73 4.65 19.59 12.95
C LEU A 73 6.16 19.83 13.08
N PHE A 74 6.99 19.22 12.23
CA PHE A 74 8.43 19.15 12.49
C PHE A 74 9.33 19.54 11.31
N ASP A 75 8.80 19.66 10.08
CA ASP A 75 9.63 20.04 8.93
C ASP A 75 10.06 21.50 8.98
N PRO A 76 11.38 21.77 8.99
CA PRO A 76 11.87 23.14 8.89
C PRO A 76 11.45 23.76 7.55
N GLY A 77 10.83 24.95 7.61
CA GLY A 77 10.44 25.70 6.42
C GLY A 77 9.15 25.23 5.73
N TYR A 78 8.44 24.26 6.30
CA TYR A 78 7.06 23.99 5.89
C TYR A 78 6.09 24.88 6.65
N GLU A 79 5.24 25.61 5.93
CA GLU A 79 4.20 26.47 6.50
C GLU A 79 2.83 25.85 6.23
N PRO A 80 2.27 25.06 7.18
CA PRO A 80 0.94 24.49 7.00
C PRO A 80 -0.15 25.57 6.96
N ASP A 81 -1.25 25.28 6.28
CA ASP A 81 -2.47 26.10 6.39
C ASP A 81 -3.25 25.80 7.70
N ASP A 82 -4.29 26.58 8.01
CA ASP A 82 -5.10 26.39 9.22
C ASP A 82 -5.78 25.01 9.26
N GLU A 83 -6.31 24.54 8.12
CA GLU A 83 -6.96 23.23 8.04
C GLU A 83 -5.96 22.10 8.29
N GLN A 84 -4.71 22.26 7.85
CA GLN A 84 -3.65 21.29 8.08
C GLN A 84 -3.24 21.22 9.55
N ARG A 85 -3.15 22.37 10.23
CA ARG A 85 -2.89 22.44 11.68
C ARG A 85 -4.03 21.79 12.46
N ASP A 86 -5.28 22.17 12.18
CA ASP A 86 -6.47 21.61 12.83
C ASP A 86 -6.55 20.08 12.65
N LEU A 87 -6.26 19.60 11.44
CA LEU A 87 -6.23 18.16 11.18
C LEU A 87 -5.12 17.46 11.97
N ALA A 88 -3.92 18.04 12.08
CA ALA A 88 -2.83 17.43 12.84
C ALA A 88 -3.19 17.27 14.33
N GLU A 89 -3.84 18.28 14.92
CA GLU A 89 -4.36 18.20 16.29
C GLU A 89 -5.45 17.11 16.43
N GLU A 90 -6.40 17.07 15.49
CA GLU A 90 -7.44 16.05 15.49
C GLU A 90 -6.86 14.65 15.31
N MET A 91 -5.85 14.47 14.45
CA MET A 91 -5.16 13.21 14.27
C MET A 91 -4.52 12.71 15.56
N ILE A 92 -3.84 13.59 16.31
CA ILE A 92 -3.28 13.24 17.63
C ILE A 92 -4.39 12.78 18.59
N LYS A 93 -5.57 13.42 18.56
CA LYS A 93 -6.73 12.98 19.34
C LYS A 93 -7.28 11.63 18.88
N VAL A 94 -7.36 11.39 17.56
CA VAL A 94 -7.80 10.11 16.99
C VAL A 94 -6.87 8.99 17.42
N ILE A 95 -5.55 9.20 17.35
CA ILE A 95 -4.54 8.24 17.80
C ILE A 95 -4.78 7.85 19.27
N ARG A 96 -5.10 8.82 20.13
CA ARG A 96 -5.31 8.59 21.57
C ARG A 96 -6.65 7.96 21.92
N THR A 97 -7.68 8.15 21.11
CA THR A 97 -9.08 7.85 21.48
C THR A 97 -9.77 6.86 20.55
N GLY A 98 -9.25 6.65 19.34
CA GLY A 98 -9.89 5.90 18.26
C GLY A 98 -11.08 6.60 17.62
N VAL A 99 -11.49 7.79 18.10
CA VAL A 99 -12.72 8.46 17.66
C VAL A 99 -12.43 9.48 16.56
N LYS A 100 -12.92 9.19 15.35
CA LYS A 100 -12.84 10.09 14.18
C LYS A 100 -14.00 11.07 14.17
N GLY A 101 -13.72 12.35 13.91
CA GLY A 101 -14.75 13.36 13.70
C GLY A 101 -15.47 13.20 12.35
N PRO A 102 -16.60 13.91 12.16
CA PRO A 102 -17.29 13.95 10.88
C PRO A 102 -16.36 14.43 9.74
N GLY A 103 -16.43 13.76 8.58
CA GLY A 103 -15.63 14.12 7.42
C GLY A 103 -14.11 13.92 7.57
N PHE A 104 -13.65 13.33 8.68
CA PHE A 104 -12.23 13.16 9.00
C PHE A 104 -11.45 12.53 7.83
N THR A 105 -11.95 11.43 7.26
CA THR A 105 -11.24 10.72 6.18
C THR A 105 -11.03 11.60 4.94
N GLN A 106 -12.03 12.38 4.55
CA GLN A 106 -11.92 13.25 3.37
C GLN A 106 -10.94 14.39 3.61
N ARG A 107 -11.03 15.05 4.79
CA ARG A 107 -10.07 16.09 5.18
C ARG A 107 -8.65 15.55 5.28
N LYS A 108 -8.47 14.38 5.90
CA LYS A 108 -7.19 13.66 5.96
C LYS A 108 -6.56 13.56 4.58
N ASN A 109 -7.28 12.94 3.65
CA ASN A 109 -6.80 12.69 2.31
C ASN A 109 -6.42 14.02 1.61
N ASN A 110 -7.29 15.02 1.64
CA ASN A 110 -7.03 16.31 1.00
C ASN A 110 -5.80 17.02 1.60
N CYS A 111 -5.70 17.10 2.93
CA CYS A 111 -4.56 17.74 3.59
C CYS A 111 -3.26 16.97 3.35
N ASN A 112 -3.29 15.63 3.32
CA ASN A 112 -2.13 14.80 2.96
C ASN A 112 -1.62 15.15 1.56
N ALA A 113 -2.49 15.20 0.55
CA ALA A 113 -2.09 15.58 -0.80
C ALA A 113 -1.51 17.01 -0.84
N ARG A 114 -2.15 17.97 -0.19
CA ARG A 114 -1.66 19.36 -0.13
C ARG A 114 -0.31 19.50 0.56
N ALA A 115 0.00 18.67 1.56
CA ALA A 115 1.25 18.74 2.32
C ALA A 115 2.53 18.50 1.49
N PHE A 116 2.37 17.83 0.34
CA PHE A 116 3.45 17.52 -0.59
C PHE A 116 3.32 18.25 -1.93
N LYS A 117 2.39 19.21 -2.05
CA LYS A 117 2.21 20.03 -3.25
C LYS A 117 3.53 20.69 -3.66
N GLY A 118 3.83 20.64 -4.96
CA GLY A 118 5.00 21.26 -5.56
C GLY A 118 6.27 20.41 -5.49
N MET A 119 6.34 19.38 -4.65
CA MET A 119 7.46 18.43 -4.69
C MET A 119 7.47 17.69 -6.03
N SER A 120 8.66 17.52 -6.59
CA SER A 120 8.86 16.56 -7.67
C SER A 120 8.75 15.12 -7.18
N VAL A 121 8.50 14.20 -8.10
CA VAL A 121 8.49 12.75 -7.81
C VAL A 121 9.80 12.31 -7.17
N GLU A 122 10.95 12.86 -7.59
CA GLU A 122 12.26 12.56 -7.03
C GLU A 122 12.42 13.09 -5.60
N GLU A 123 11.99 14.33 -5.35
CA GLU A 123 12.02 14.95 -4.01
C GLU A 123 11.10 14.19 -3.04
N TYR A 124 9.90 13.83 -3.48
CA TYR A 124 8.96 13.07 -2.66
C TYR A 124 9.47 11.65 -2.37
N ARG A 125 10.01 10.94 -3.37
CA ARG A 125 10.64 9.63 -3.15
C ARG A 125 11.77 9.72 -2.14
N LYS A 126 12.61 10.75 -2.24
CA LYS A 126 13.68 10.98 -1.26
C LYS A 126 13.09 11.24 0.14
N TYR A 127 12.07 12.09 0.23
CA TYR A 127 11.40 12.41 1.49
C TYR A 127 10.84 11.15 2.17
N VAL A 128 10.12 10.30 1.42
CA VAL A 128 9.61 9.02 1.92
C VAL A 128 10.77 8.12 2.36
N SER A 129 11.81 7.99 1.53
CA SER A 129 12.97 7.15 1.85
C SER A 129 13.69 7.58 3.12
N ASP A 130 13.82 8.90 3.35
CA ASP A 130 14.40 9.44 4.57
C ASP A 130 13.47 9.15 5.76
N PHE A 131 12.17 9.42 5.62
CA PHE A 131 11.17 9.19 6.66
C PHE A 131 11.11 7.73 7.13
N ILE A 132 11.14 6.77 6.20
CA ILE A 132 11.09 5.35 6.56
C ILE A 132 12.40 4.83 7.17
N SER A 133 13.49 5.58 7.01
CA SER A 133 14.78 5.27 7.64
C SER A 133 14.88 5.82 9.06
N GLU A 134 14.03 6.80 9.42
CA GLU A 134 13.95 7.33 10.79
C GLU A 134 13.41 6.27 11.77
N PRO A 135 13.87 6.29 13.04
CA PRO A 135 13.42 5.36 14.06
C PRO A 135 11.94 5.59 14.41
N SER A 136 11.28 4.49 14.75
CA SER A 136 9.92 4.46 15.26
C SER A 136 9.89 4.49 16.79
N SER A 137 9.07 5.35 17.38
CA SER A 137 8.82 5.35 18.82
C SER A 137 8.03 4.13 19.31
N THR A 138 7.19 3.52 18.47
CA THR A 138 6.35 2.37 18.88
C THR A 138 7.07 1.02 18.77
N TYR A 139 8.28 0.97 18.18
CA TYR A 139 9.00 -0.30 17.92
C TYR A 139 10.45 -0.25 18.40
N GLU A 140 10.67 0.18 19.65
CA GLU A 140 11.99 0.18 20.30
C GLU A 140 13.09 0.90 19.49
N GLY A 141 12.70 1.90 18.66
CA GLY A 141 13.62 2.65 17.82
C GLY A 141 14.01 1.96 16.50
N ALA A 142 13.40 0.83 16.13
CA ALA A 142 13.61 0.22 14.82
C ALA A 142 13.21 1.20 13.69
N PRO A 143 13.99 1.28 12.59
CA PRO A 143 13.60 2.05 11.41
C PRO A 143 12.26 1.57 10.85
N ARG A 144 11.40 2.49 10.41
CA ARG A 144 10.06 2.14 9.88
C ARG A 144 10.09 1.15 8.71
N ARG A 145 11.12 1.22 7.88
CA ARG A 145 11.37 0.28 6.77
C ARG A 145 11.59 -1.18 7.21
N ASN A 146 11.82 -1.44 8.50
CA ASN A 146 11.99 -2.78 9.04
C ASN A 146 10.71 -3.31 9.71
N LEU A 147 9.60 -2.57 9.68
CA LEU A 147 8.35 -2.92 10.37
C LEU A 147 7.43 -3.82 9.55
N PHE A 148 8.00 -4.59 8.62
CA PHE A 148 7.26 -5.61 7.88
C PHE A 148 6.91 -6.78 8.79
N TYR A 149 5.71 -7.33 8.61
CA TYR A 149 5.35 -8.59 9.23
C TYR A 149 6.06 -9.72 8.48
N GLU A 150 7.15 -10.21 9.06
CA GLU A 150 7.92 -11.32 8.50
C GLU A 150 7.06 -12.53 8.07
N PRO A 151 6.02 -12.96 8.83
CA PRO A 151 5.13 -14.04 8.38
C PRO A 151 4.45 -13.74 7.04
N MET A 152 4.05 -12.49 6.81
CA MET A 152 3.36 -12.08 5.59
C MET A 152 4.33 -11.92 4.43
N MET A 153 5.57 -11.52 4.70
CA MET A 153 6.64 -11.50 3.69
C MET A 153 7.05 -12.92 3.26
N GLN A 154 7.09 -13.86 4.20
CA GLN A 154 7.26 -15.29 3.92
C GLN A 154 6.15 -15.84 3.03
N LEU A 155 4.91 -15.47 3.33
CA LEU A 155 3.74 -15.86 2.53
C LEU A 155 3.83 -15.30 1.10
N ALA A 156 4.15 -14.02 0.94
CA ALA A 156 4.33 -13.39 -0.38
C ALA A 156 5.40 -14.11 -1.22
N ARG A 157 6.57 -14.39 -0.63
CA ARG A 157 7.65 -15.14 -1.31
C ARG A 157 7.22 -16.56 -1.69
N TYR A 158 6.52 -17.27 -0.80
CA TYR A 158 5.99 -18.60 -1.11
C TYR A 158 5.03 -18.58 -2.31
N LEU A 159 4.18 -17.56 -2.42
CA LEU A 159 3.28 -17.40 -3.57
C LEU A 159 4.07 -17.13 -4.85
N GLU A 160 5.06 -16.23 -4.82
CA GLU A 160 5.92 -15.96 -5.99
C GLU A 160 6.69 -17.21 -6.43
N ASP A 161 7.30 -17.95 -5.50
CA ASP A 161 7.99 -19.21 -5.76
C ASP A 161 7.07 -20.29 -6.34
N SER A 162 5.76 -20.18 -6.06
CA SER A 162 4.71 -21.08 -6.58
C SER A 162 4.15 -20.60 -7.92
N GLY A 163 4.68 -19.50 -8.49
CA GLY A 163 4.24 -18.97 -9.78
C GLY A 163 3.00 -18.08 -9.70
N PHE A 164 2.68 -17.51 -8.54
CA PHE A 164 1.71 -16.43 -8.43
C PHE A 164 2.36 -15.07 -8.64
N GLU A 165 1.62 -14.13 -9.21
CA GLU A 165 1.98 -12.73 -9.24
C GLU A 165 1.46 -12.00 -8.00
N VAL A 166 2.38 -11.43 -7.21
CA VAL A 166 2.03 -10.72 -5.97
C VAL A 166 1.91 -9.21 -6.20
N PHE A 167 0.71 -8.68 -5.99
CA PHE A 167 0.39 -7.26 -6.07
C PHE A 167 0.09 -6.67 -4.69
N VAL A 168 0.29 -5.35 -4.57
CA VAL A 168 -0.12 -4.58 -3.40
C VAL A 168 -1.22 -3.61 -3.80
N CYS A 169 -2.35 -3.64 -3.09
CA CYS A 169 -3.45 -2.70 -3.23
C CYS A 169 -3.69 -1.90 -1.94
N SER A 170 -3.22 -0.66 -1.87
CA SER A 170 -3.14 0.12 -0.62
C SER A 170 -3.83 1.48 -0.70
N ALA A 171 -4.43 1.90 0.41
CA ALA A 171 -5.02 3.24 0.55
C ALA A 171 -3.98 4.36 0.73
N THR A 172 -2.72 4.01 0.98
CA THR A 172 -1.57 4.95 1.00
C THR A 172 -1.21 5.39 -0.42
N GLU A 173 -0.66 6.60 -0.59
CA GLU A 173 -0.24 7.11 -1.89
C GLU A 173 0.78 6.20 -2.61
N ALA A 174 0.63 6.06 -3.94
CA ALA A 174 1.34 5.07 -4.74
C ALA A 174 2.88 5.17 -4.72
N LEU A 175 3.46 6.37 -4.81
CA LEU A 175 4.91 6.55 -4.72
C LEU A 175 5.43 6.29 -3.30
N SER A 176 4.64 6.59 -2.26
CA SER A 176 4.95 6.21 -0.88
C SER A 176 5.00 4.69 -0.70
N VAL A 177 3.99 3.97 -1.19
CA VAL A 177 3.96 2.50 -1.16
C VAL A 177 5.17 1.91 -1.91
N ARG A 178 5.40 2.37 -3.15
CA ARG A 178 6.52 1.88 -3.99
C ARG A 178 7.88 2.12 -3.34
N THR A 179 8.06 3.27 -2.70
CA THR A 179 9.32 3.60 -2.02
C THR A 179 9.51 2.77 -0.76
N THR A 180 8.42 2.52 -0.02
CA THR A 180 8.44 1.72 1.21
C THR A 180 8.72 0.24 0.92
N LEU A 181 8.19 -0.30 -0.18
CA LEU A 181 8.42 -1.68 -0.61
C LEU A 181 9.77 -1.92 -1.28
N ALA A 182 10.59 -0.88 -1.47
CA ALA A 182 11.89 -1.04 -2.13
C ALA A 182 12.76 -2.05 -1.38
N GLY A 183 13.24 -3.08 -2.10
CA GLY A 183 14.06 -4.16 -1.54
C GLY A 183 13.30 -5.35 -0.98
N THR A 184 11.96 -5.32 -0.96
CA THR A 184 11.12 -6.46 -0.50
C THR A 184 11.01 -7.61 -1.51
N GLY A 185 11.35 -7.37 -2.77
CA GLY A 185 11.13 -8.28 -3.89
C GLY A 185 9.91 -7.92 -4.74
N ILE A 186 8.91 -7.24 -4.16
CA ILE A 186 7.71 -6.81 -4.89
C ILE A 186 8.07 -5.63 -5.81
N PRO A 187 7.94 -5.76 -7.14
CA PRO A 187 8.33 -4.70 -8.06
C PRO A 187 7.34 -3.52 -8.02
N PRO A 188 7.78 -2.27 -8.24
CA PRO A 188 6.95 -1.08 -8.08
C PRO A 188 5.77 -0.99 -9.05
N TYR A 189 5.83 -1.68 -10.20
CA TYR A 189 4.71 -1.74 -11.16
C TYR A 189 3.58 -2.68 -10.70
N ARG A 190 3.78 -3.49 -9.65
CA ARG A 190 2.73 -4.31 -9.02
C ARG A 190 2.02 -3.61 -7.86
N VAL A 191 2.12 -2.28 -7.80
CA VAL A 191 1.45 -1.45 -6.80
C VAL A 191 0.26 -0.72 -7.41
N ILE A 192 -0.93 -0.95 -6.84
CA ILE A 192 -2.21 -0.32 -7.18
C ILE A 192 -2.71 0.46 -5.96
N ALA A 193 -2.52 1.77 -5.95
CA ALA A 193 -2.64 2.53 -4.70
C ALA A 193 -3.34 3.87 -4.90
N THR A 194 -3.51 4.65 -3.82
CA THR A 194 -4.09 5.99 -3.91
C THR A 194 -3.25 6.87 -4.86
N GLU A 195 -3.94 7.60 -5.74
CA GLU A 195 -3.31 8.43 -6.75
C GLU A 195 -3.50 9.91 -6.42
N TYR A 196 -2.39 10.62 -6.28
CA TYR A 196 -2.39 12.07 -6.27
C TYR A 196 -2.07 12.59 -7.67
N SER A 197 -2.60 13.77 -7.96
CA SER A 197 -2.46 14.40 -9.27
C SER A 197 -1.05 14.93 -9.45
N LEU A 198 -0.46 14.58 -10.59
CA LEU A 198 0.86 15.02 -11.05
C LEU A 198 0.72 15.91 -12.27
N THR A 199 1.60 16.89 -12.40
CA THR A 199 1.71 17.73 -13.59
C THR A 199 3.18 17.96 -13.94
N ALA A 200 3.48 18.28 -15.20
CA ALA A 200 4.78 18.83 -15.54
C ALA A 200 4.91 20.25 -14.95
N SER A 201 6.08 20.56 -14.38
CA SER A 201 6.37 21.85 -13.74
C SER A 201 6.21 23.05 -14.68
N GLY A 202 6.49 22.87 -15.98
CA GLY A 202 6.31 23.89 -17.01
C GLY A 202 4.91 23.95 -17.63
N ARG A 203 3.98 23.06 -17.26
CA ARG A 203 2.64 22.99 -17.90
C ARG A 203 1.84 24.28 -17.73
N GLY A 204 1.91 24.88 -16.53
CA GLY A 204 1.03 25.98 -16.16
C GLY A 204 -0.45 25.60 -16.35
N GLY A 205 -1.23 26.50 -16.95
CA GLY A 205 -2.65 26.31 -17.25
C GLY A 205 -2.95 25.64 -18.60
N ILE A 206 -1.94 25.14 -19.32
CA ILE A 206 -2.17 24.45 -20.60
C ILE A 206 -2.82 23.10 -20.30
N ASP A 207 -3.89 22.79 -21.02
CA ASP A 207 -4.55 21.48 -20.94
C ASP A 207 -3.54 20.35 -21.20
N ALA A 208 -3.62 19.28 -20.39
CA ALA A 208 -2.65 18.20 -20.40
C ALA A 208 -2.53 17.51 -21.78
N VAL A 209 -3.61 17.42 -22.55
CA VAL A 209 -3.57 16.79 -23.89
C VAL A 209 -2.86 17.66 -24.92
N ASN A 210 -2.72 18.96 -24.65
CA ASN A 210 -2.09 19.95 -25.53
C ASN A 210 -0.68 20.33 -25.08
N TYR A 211 -0.23 19.85 -23.92
CA TYR A 211 1.10 20.13 -23.39
C TYR A 211 2.09 19.02 -23.74
N VAL A 212 3.24 19.39 -24.30
CA VAL A 212 4.36 18.48 -24.51
C VAL A 212 5.41 18.75 -23.44
N MET A 213 5.71 17.72 -22.64
CA MET A 213 6.73 17.79 -21.60
C MET A 213 8.11 18.10 -22.21
N ARG A 214 8.80 19.07 -21.61
CA ARG A 214 10.14 19.49 -22.01
C ARG A 214 11.19 18.70 -21.24
N PRO A 215 12.43 18.54 -21.75
CA PRO A 215 13.47 17.78 -21.07
C PRO A 215 13.85 18.28 -19.66
N TYR A 216 13.58 19.55 -19.36
CA TYR A 216 13.85 20.18 -18.06
C TYR A 216 12.61 20.27 -17.16
N ASP A 217 11.44 19.79 -17.62
CA ASP A 217 10.28 19.67 -16.74
C ASP A 217 10.50 18.57 -15.73
N LYS A 218 10.01 18.80 -14.51
CA LYS A 218 9.83 17.77 -13.49
C LYS A 218 8.37 17.39 -13.43
N LEU A 219 8.07 16.12 -13.11
CA LEU A 219 6.74 15.75 -12.65
C LEU A 219 6.60 16.17 -11.19
N ILE A 220 5.63 17.02 -10.89
CA ILE A 220 5.38 17.58 -9.56
C ILE A 220 3.95 17.29 -9.09
N TYR A 221 3.77 17.15 -7.78
CA TYR A 221 2.44 17.01 -7.17
C TYR A 221 1.65 18.31 -7.23
N THR A 222 0.39 18.24 -7.64
CA THR A 222 -0.50 19.43 -7.67
C THR A 222 -1.11 19.75 -6.31
N GLY A 223 -1.07 18.79 -5.37
CA GLY A 223 -1.77 18.86 -4.09
C GLY A 223 -3.20 18.34 -4.13
N GLU A 224 -3.63 17.72 -5.23
CA GLU A 224 -4.97 17.17 -5.42
C GLU A 224 -4.96 15.65 -5.49
N ILE A 225 -6.09 15.03 -5.16
CA ILE A 225 -6.29 13.58 -5.26
C ILE A 225 -7.05 13.25 -6.53
N VAL A 226 -6.57 12.24 -7.25
CA VAL A 226 -7.30 11.64 -8.37
C VAL A 226 -8.27 10.59 -7.86
N THR A 227 -7.79 9.61 -7.07
CA THR A 227 -8.62 8.55 -6.51
C THR A 227 -8.00 7.96 -5.25
N VAL A 228 -8.82 7.72 -4.24
CA VAL A 228 -8.44 7.02 -3.00
C VAL A 228 -8.69 5.53 -3.17
N ALA A 229 -7.69 4.68 -2.96
CA ALA A 229 -7.77 3.23 -3.10
C ALA A 229 -8.26 2.55 -1.80
N SER A 230 -9.51 2.85 -1.40
CA SER A 230 -10.15 2.26 -0.21
C SER A 230 -11.61 1.88 -0.50
N GLY A 231 -12.11 0.84 0.16
CA GLY A 231 -13.46 0.32 -0.04
C GLY A 231 -13.68 -0.15 -1.47
N MET A 232 -14.81 0.24 -2.06
CA MET A 232 -15.17 -0.13 -3.44
C MET A 232 -14.11 0.31 -4.48
N ASN A 233 -13.39 1.40 -4.21
CA ASN A 233 -12.34 1.86 -5.13
C ASN A 233 -11.16 0.87 -5.22
N LYS A 234 -10.88 0.04 -4.21
CA LYS A 234 -9.87 -1.03 -4.37
C LYS A 234 -10.28 -1.97 -5.50
N VAL A 235 -11.55 -2.37 -5.56
CA VAL A 235 -12.08 -3.26 -6.61
C VAL A 235 -12.04 -2.58 -7.99
N THR A 236 -12.52 -1.33 -8.09
CA THR A 236 -12.50 -0.58 -9.34
C THR A 236 -11.08 -0.43 -9.88
N LYS A 237 -10.11 -0.13 -9.01
CA LYS A 237 -8.70 0.01 -9.42
C LYS A 237 -8.07 -1.33 -9.79
N LEU A 238 -8.39 -2.42 -9.10
CA LEU A 238 -7.95 -3.77 -9.50
C LEU A 238 -8.50 -4.15 -10.88
N ALA A 239 -9.79 -3.92 -11.12
CA ALA A 239 -10.42 -4.20 -12.41
C ALA A 239 -9.77 -3.41 -13.56
N HIS A 240 -9.47 -2.12 -13.34
CA HIS A 240 -8.77 -1.30 -14.34
C HIS A 240 -7.29 -1.65 -14.50
N GLY A 241 -6.57 -1.87 -13.39
CA GLY A 241 -5.12 -2.00 -13.37
C GLY A 241 -4.62 -3.40 -13.75
N LEU A 242 -5.36 -4.45 -13.40
CA LEU A 242 -4.95 -5.84 -13.64
C LEU A 242 -5.57 -6.42 -14.91
N GLY A 243 -6.79 -6.00 -15.26
CA GLY A 243 -7.59 -6.64 -16.32
C GLY A 243 -7.98 -8.10 -16.02
N ARG A 244 -7.63 -8.61 -14.84
CA ARG A 244 -7.94 -9.95 -14.33
C ARG A 244 -8.35 -9.85 -12.87
N ARG A 245 -9.16 -10.81 -12.44
CA ARG A 245 -9.63 -10.90 -11.06
C ARG A 245 -8.62 -11.71 -10.25
N PRO A 246 -8.06 -11.18 -9.15
CA PRO A 246 -7.20 -11.96 -8.27
C PRO A 246 -7.93 -13.17 -7.69
N VAL A 247 -7.16 -14.16 -7.27
CA VAL A 247 -7.65 -15.43 -6.69
C VAL A 247 -7.31 -15.56 -5.21
N ILE A 248 -6.37 -14.74 -4.70
CA ILE A 248 -6.05 -14.63 -3.27
C ILE A 248 -6.00 -13.16 -2.87
N ALA A 249 -6.58 -12.81 -1.72
CA ALA A 249 -6.50 -11.47 -1.17
C ALA A 249 -6.24 -11.47 0.35
N PHE A 250 -5.45 -10.50 0.81
CA PHE A 250 -5.16 -10.25 2.21
C PHE A 250 -5.42 -8.78 2.56
N GLY A 251 -6.02 -8.54 3.72
CA GLY A 251 -6.35 -7.20 4.24
C GLY A 251 -6.67 -7.27 5.74
N ASN A 252 -6.74 -6.12 6.40
CA ASN A 252 -6.94 -6.00 7.85
C ASN A 252 -8.10 -5.09 8.25
N GLY A 253 -8.65 -4.29 7.33
CA GLY A 253 -9.61 -3.24 7.65
C GLY A 253 -10.92 -3.29 6.86
N SER A 254 -11.89 -2.47 7.28
CA SER A 254 -13.15 -2.29 6.55
C SER A 254 -12.95 -1.72 5.14
N GLY A 255 -11.84 -1.01 4.91
CA GLY A 255 -11.41 -0.55 3.59
C GLY A 255 -11.08 -1.69 2.62
N ASP A 256 -10.82 -2.90 3.12
CA ASP A 256 -10.51 -4.09 2.29
C ASP A 256 -11.73 -4.92 1.98
N TYR A 257 -12.85 -4.71 2.67
CA TYR A 257 -14.00 -5.62 2.61
C TYR A 257 -14.50 -5.86 1.19
N SER A 258 -14.57 -4.81 0.37
CA SER A 258 -14.93 -4.93 -1.05
C SER A 258 -13.90 -5.71 -1.85
N MET A 259 -12.59 -5.50 -1.62
CA MET A 259 -11.52 -6.27 -2.26
C MET A 259 -11.59 -7.74 -1.88
N LEU A 260 -11.73 -8.04 -0.59
CA LEU A 260 -11.83 -9.41 -0.08
C LEU A 260 -13.06 -10.12 -0.65
N THR A 261 -14.21 -9.45 -0.68
CA THR A 261 -15.45 -9.98 -1.30
C THR A 261 -15.29 -10.18 -2.79
N TYR A 262 -14.67 -9.22 -3.47
CA TYR A 262 -14.39 -9.31 -4.89
C TYR A 262 -13.45 -10.47 -5.18
N VAL A 263 -12.43 -10.76 -4.39
CA VAL A 263 -11.54 -11.88 -4.67
C VAL A 263 -12.14 -13.22 -4.27
N SER A 264 -12.78 -13.32 -3.10
CA SER A 264 -13.39 -14.56 -2.63
C SER A 264 -14.60 -15.03 -3.44
N SER A 265 -15.24 -14.13 -4.18
CA SER A 265 -16.34 -14.48 -5.09
C SER A 265 -15.85 -14.79 -6.51
N ASN A 266 -14.54 -14.96 -6.72
CA ASN A 266 -13.97 -15.46 -7.96
C ASN A 266 -14.32 -16.95 -8.10
N PRO A 267 -14.95 -17.39 -9.20
CA PRO A 267 -15.28 -18.81 -9.39
C PRO A 267 -14.07 -19.67 -9.79
N ALA A 268 -12.94 -19.05 -10.13
CA ALA A 268 -11.68 -19.72 -10.40
C ALA A 268 -11.01 -20.22 -9.12
#